data_AF-A0A1S3FNX6-F1
#
_entry.id   AF-A0A1S3FNX6-F1
#
_cell.length_a   1.000
_cell.length_b   1.000
_cell.length_c   1.000
_cell.angle_alpha   90.00
_cell.angle_beta   90.00
_cell.angle_gamma   90.00
#
_symmetry.space_group_name_H-M   'P 1'
#
loop_
_entity.id
_entity.type
_entity.pdbx_description
1 polymer ?
#
loop_
_entity_poly.entity_id
_entity_poly.type
_entity_poly.pdbx_seq_one_letter_code
_entity_poly.pdbx_strand_id
1 'polypeptide(L)'
;MLSYSPEQSPEGWHPSRTLFLLALSVAWAQGALPSPTECLIVLSANGSAVSCFSPARFPSVLPADTFHLAVEFSNLTLLPAAALQGVRGLQELHLSSNQLEALEAELLQPVPGLRVLDLTRNALRSLPEGLFHQASALHTLVVKENQLRGLRASWLQGLKALSFLDLSGNGLRALPPGLLANLSALRTLDLGDNQLETLPPGLLRGPLALERLHLERNRLRALAEDLLWPQPSLRSLFLQENRLASLEAGLFQGLQGLDMLDLSNNSLSSLPRGLCAPLGRPAVRDMEDGFDFSHNPWLCGPNLHDFYLWLLDNQHKMFSREDTRCAQPEALKGKPLLEVASSQGGLELGWAWENPM
;
A
#
# COMPACT_ATOMS: atom_id res chain seq x y z
N MET A 1 -10.83 25.49 15.53
CA MET A 1 -9.70 25.98 14.72
C MET A 1 -9.09 24.76 14.07
N LEU A 2 -9.17 24.68 12.74
CA LEU A 2 -8.76 23.53 11.95
C LEU A 2 -7.23 23.50 11.86
N SER A 3 -6.59 22.50 12.44
CA SER A 3 -5.18 22.17 12.19
C SER A 3 -5.13 20.94 11.30
N TYR A 4 -4.94 21.20 10.01
CA TYR A 4 -4.62 20.21 8.99
C TYR A 4 -3.18 19.75 9.24
N SER A 5 -2.99 18.51 9.70
CA SER A 5 -1.67 17.88 9.76
C SER A 5 -1.46 17.10 8.46
N PRO A 6 -0.37 17.34 7.71
CA PRO A 6 -0.13 16.64 6.46
C PRO A 6 0.30 15.20 6.76
N GLU A 7 -0.39 14.24 6.14
CA GLU A 7 0.04 12.85 6.04
C GLU A 7 1.47 12.81 5.47
N GLN A 8 2.39 12.26 6.26
CA GLN A 8 3.65 11.76 5.73
C GLN A 8 3.34 10.48 4.95
N SER A 9 3.02 10.67 3.67
CA SER A 9 3.25 9.62 2.67
C SER A 9 4.70 9.15 2.80
N PRO A 10 5.01 7.85 2.72
CA PRO A 10 6.39 7.43 2.63
C PRO A 10 6.94 7.96 1.31
N GLU A 11 7.68 9.06 1.40
CA GLU A 11 8.42 9.66 0.30
C GLU A 11 9.36 8.59 -0.27
N GLY A 12 8.94 7.94 -1.34
CA GLY A 12 9.82 7.61 -2.44
C GLY A 12 10.26 8.93 -3.06
N TRP A 13 11.17 9.63 -2.39
CA TRP A 13 11.77 10.87 -2.85
C TRP A 13 12.66 10.51 -4.05
N HIS A 14 12.08 10.54 -5.25
CA HIS A 14 12.82 10.29 -6.47
C HIS A 14 13.62 11.55 -6.85
N PRO A 15 14.96 11.49 -6.89
CA PRO A 15 15.81 12.65 -7.21
C PRO A 15 15.51 13.26 -8.60
N SER A 16 14.82 12.52 -9.47
CA SER A 16 14.32 12.97 -10.76
C SER A 16 13.32 14.14 -10.67
N ARG A 17 12.46 14.20 -9.64
CA ARG A 17 11.47 15.29 -9.47
C ARG A 17 12.15 16.59 -9.02
N THR A 18 13.15 16.51 -8.16
CA THR A 18 13.94 17.66 -7.69
C THR A 18 14.89 18.18 -8.78
N LEU A 19 15.53 17.29 -9.55
CA LEU A 19 16.30 17.66 -10.74
C LEU A 19 15.42 18.29 -11.83
N PHE A 20 14.16 17.84 -11.97
CA PHE A 20 13.19 18.39 -12.92
C PHE A 20 12.68 19.79 -12.53
N LEU A 21 12.35 20.04 -11.25
CA LEU A 21 11.99 21.38 -10.77
C LEU A 21 13.14 22.37 -10.94
N LEU A 22 14.37 21.91 -10.73
CA LEU A 22 15.57 22.71 -11.00
C LEU A 22 15.75 22.98 -12.50
N ALA A 23 15.57 21.98 -13.37
CA ALA A 23 15.65 22.16 -14.82
C ALA A 23 14.60 23.14 -15.37
N LEU A 24 13.36 23.08 -14.87
CA LEU A 24 12.32 24.06 -15.17
C LEU A 24 12.72 25.46 -14.71
N SER A 25 13.24 25.62 -13.48
CA SER A 25 13.68 26.94 -12.99
C SER A 25 14.80 27.57 -13.83
N VAL A 26 15.72 26.74 -14.36
CA VAL A 26 16.81 27.20 -15.23
C VAL A 26 16.32 27.55 -16.64
N ALA A 27 15.35 26.80 -17.19
CA ALA A 27 14.74 27.12 -18.49
C ALA A 27 13.96 28.44 -18.45
N TRP A 28 13.23 28.70 -17.36
CA TRP A 28 12.55 29.99 -17.13
C TRP A 28 13.52 31.16 -17.00
N ALA A 29 14.70 30.95 -16.40
CA ALA A 29 15.74 31.97 -16.29
C ALA A 29 16.44 32.30 -17.63
N GLN A 30 16.37 31.41 -18.62
CA GLN A 30 17.04 31.56 -19.93
C GLN A 30 16.11 31.98 -21.07
N GLY A 31 14.81 32.20 -20.82
CA GLY A 31 13.88 32.74 -21.82
C GLY A 31 13.60 31.82 -23.01
N ALA A 32 13.93 30.53 -22.92
CA ALA A 32 13.57 29.53 -23.92
C ALA A 32 12.23 28.90 -23.52
N LEU A 33 11.14 29.28 -24.18
CA LEU A 33 9.93 28.45 -24.17
C LEU A 33 10.28 27.13 -24.89
N PRO A 34 10.21 25.96 -24.22
CA PRO A 34 10.36 24.70 -24.93
C PRO A 34 9.21 24.56 -25.92
N SER A 35 9.54 24.12 -27.14
CA SER A 35 8.54 23.84 -28.16
C SER A 35 7.58 22.76 -27.61
N PRO A 36 6.25 22.87 -27.80
CA PRO A 36 5.26 21.92 -27.28
C PRO A 36 5.27 20.55 -27.99
N THR A 37 6.36 20.18 -28.65
CA THR A 37 6.48 18.98 -29.50
C THR A 37 7.71 18.12 -29.20
N GLU A 38 8.59 18.52 -28.29
CA GLU A 38 9.87 17.85 -28.10
C GLU A 38 10.03 17.31 -26.68
N CYS A 39 10.43 16.04 -26.61
CA CYS A 39 10.87 15.45 -25.37
C CYS A 39 12.16 16.14 -24.90
N LEU A 40 12.23 16.50 -23.63
CA LEU A 40 13.44 16.97 -22.99
C LEU A 40 14.41 15.79 -22.81
N ILE A 41 15.66 15.97 -23.22
CA ILE A 41 16.72 14.99 -23.05
C ILE A 41 17.80 15.58 -22.15
N VAL A 42 18.08 14.92 -21.03
CA VAL A 42 19.13 15.29 -20.07
C VAL A 42 20.20 14.20 -20.06
N LEU A 43 21.45 14.59 -20.31
CA LEU A 43 22.60 13.68 -20.32
C LEU A 43 23.18 13.53 -18.90
N SER A 44 23.52 12.30 -18.53
CA SER A 44 24.12 11.96 -17.24
C SER A 44 25.22 10.91 -17.39
N ALA A 45 25.95 10.62 -16.30
CA ALA A 45 26.93 9.53 -16.28
C ALA A 45 26.30 8.14 -16.54
N ASN A 46 24.99 7.99 -16.32
CA ASN A 46 24.25 6.74 -16.53
C ASN A 46 23.62 6.65 -17.94
N GLY A 47 23.77 7.69 -18.76
CA GLY A 47 23.16 7.80 -20.09
C GLY A 47 22.11 8.90 -20.18
N SER A 48 21.23 8.79 -21.16
CA SER A 48 20.18 9.77 -21.46
C SER A 48 18.93 9.56 -20.60
N ALA A 49 18.44 10.63 -19.97
CA ALA A 49 17.12 10.69 -19.34
C ALA A 49 16.17 11.49 -20.24
N VAL A 50 15.10 10.84 -20.72
CA VAL A 50 14.14 11.42 -21.66
C VAL A 50 12.82 11.68 -20.93
N SER A 51 12.26 12.89 -21.07
CA SER A 51 10.97 13.28 -20.49
C SER A 51 10.12 13.99 -21.54
N CYS A 52 8.97 13.43 -21.88
CA CYS A 52 8.05 13.95 -22.88
C CYS A 52 6.80 14.53 -22.22
N PHE A 53 6.43 15.77 -22.57
CA PHE A 53 5.24 16.44 -22.05
C PHE A 53 4.20 16.60 -23.16
N SER A 54 3.04 15.96 -22.98
CA SER A 54 1.91 16.00 -23.92
C SER A 54 2.19 15.57 -25.37
N PRO A 55 3.02 14.53 -25.66
CA PRO A 55 3.13 14.07 -27.03
C PRO A 55 1.81 13.49 -27.55
N ALA A 56 1.48 13.81 -28.80
CA ALA A 56 0.31 13.23 -29.47
C ALA A 56 0.46 11.72 -29.76
N ARG A 57 1.71 11.22 -29.79
CA ARG A 57 2.08 9.82 -30.05
C ARG A 57 3.33 9.48 -29.27
N PHE A 58 3.52 8.21 -28.93
CA PHE A 58 4.75 7.75 -28.30
C PHE A 58 5.99 8.11 -29.16
N PRO A 59 7.09 8.59 -28.56
CA PRO A 59 8.30 8.99 -29.30
C PRO A 59 8.86 7.82 -30.13
N SER A 60 9.07 8.04 -31.43
CA SER A 60 9.53 6.99 -32.34
C SER A 60 11.04 6.79 -32.36
N VAL A 61 11.81 7.76 -31.85
CA VAL A 61 13.27 7.70 -31.81
C VAL A 61 13.72 8.11 -30.41
N LEU A 62 14.48 7.23 -29.77
CA LEU A 62 15.08 7.44 -28.45
C LEU A 62 16.60 7.22 -28.55
N PRO A 63 17.42 7.97 -27.79
CA PRO A 63 18.84 7.67 -27.66
C PRO A 63 19.07 6.23 -27.20
N ALA A 64 20.01 5.51 -27.81
CA ALA A 64 20.25 4.09 -27.48
C ALA A 64 20.72 3.87 -26.03
N ASP A 65 21.32 4.90 -25.42
CA ASP A 65 21.76 4.93 -24.03
C ASP A 65 20.68 5.45 -23.06
N THR A 66 19.42 5.50 -23.48
CA THR A 66 18.31 5.92 -22.60
C THR A 66 18.18 4.96 -21.43
N PHE A 67 18.36 5.47 -20.21
CA PHE A 67 18.17 4.70 -18.97
C PHE A 67 16.87 5.06 -18.25
N HIS A 68 16.33 6.26 -18.50
CA HIS A 68 15.08 6.74 -17.92
C HIS A 68 14.20 7.33 -19.03
N LEU A 69 12.94 6.88 -19.11
CA LEU A 69 11.94 7.41 -20.04
C LEU A 69 10.65 7.74 -19.28
N ALA A 70 10.28 9.01 -19.29
CA ALA A 70 8.98 9.48 -18.81
C ALA A 70 8.15 10.02 -19.96
N VAL A 71 6.95 9.47 -20.14
CA VAL A 71 5.94 9.95 -21.09
C VAL A 71 4.63 10.04 -20.33
N GLU A 72 4.45 11.14 -19.61
CA GLU A 72 3.40 11.29 -18.61
C GLU A 72 2.44 12.43 -18.96
N PHE A 73 1.28 12.48 -18.29
CA PHE A 73 0.31 13.57 -18.42
C PHE A 73 -0.08 13.88 -19.87
N SER A 74 -0.39 12.82 -20.61
CA SER A 74 -0.64 12.87 -22.05
C SER A 74 -1.88 12.06 -22.41
N ASN A 75 -2.29 12.08 -23.68
CA ASN A 75 -3.49 11.36 -24.14
C ASN A 75 -3.12 10.09 -24.91
N LEU A 76 -2.05 9.38 -24.51
CA LEU A 76 -1.65 8.15 -25.18
C LEU A 76 -2.66 7.05 -24.89
N THR A 77 -3.26 6.51 -25.95
CA THR A 77 -4.23 5.39 -25.86
C THR A 77 -3.59 4.04 -26.13
N LEU A 78 -2.47 4.02 -26.86
CA LEU A 78 -1.78 2.82 -27.31
C LEU A 78 -0.28 2.99 -27.17
N LEU A 79 0.39 1.90 -26.84
CA LEU A 79 1.84 1.79 -26.83
C LEU A 79 2.26 0.72 -27.84
N PRO A 80 2.95 1.07 -28.93
CA PRO A 80 3.37 0.09 -29.93
C PRO A 80 4.26 -1.01 -29.32
N ALA A 81 4.13 -2.26 -29.78
CA ALA A 81 5.01 -3.36 -29.31
C ALA A 81 6.51 -3.06 -29.51
N ALA A 82 6.84 -2.28 -30.55
CA ALA A 82 8.21 -1.86 -30.86
C ALA A 82 8.67 -0.60 -30.12
N ALA A 83 7.85 -0.01 -29.25
CA ALA A 83 8.11 1.29 -28.60
C ALA A 83 9.44 1.35 -27.84
N LEU A 84 9.88 0.22 -27.27
CA LEU A 84 11.11 0.14 -26.47
C LEU A 84 12.28 -0.52 -27.23
N GLN A 85 12.15 -0.72 -28.55
CA GLN A 85 13.25 -1.25 -29.35
C GLN A 85 14.44 -0.26 -29.37
N GLY A 86 15.65 -0.79 -29.27
CA GLY A 86 16.89 0.00 -29.34
C GLY A 86 17.33 0.62 -28.01
N VAL A 87 16.50 0.65 -26.97
CA VAL A 87 16.83 1.21 -25.65
C VAL A 87 17.09 0.14 -24.59
N ARG A 88 17.95 -0.84 -24.91
CA ARG A 88 18.22 -2.01 -24.04
C ARG A 88 18.70 -1.65 -22.61
N GLY A 89 19.27 -0.46 -22.43
CA GLY A 89 19.74 0.07 -21.15
C GLY A 89 18.65 0.68 -20.26
N LEU A 90 17.39 0.69 -20.69
CA LEU A 90 16.30 1.30 -19.94
C LEU A 90 16.10 0.64 -18.57
N GLN A 91 16.10 1.46 -17.52
CA GLN A 91 15.91 1.06 -16.12
C GLN A 91 14.60 1.60 -15.54
N GLU A 92 14.13 2.75 -16.03
CA GLU A 92 12.90 3.37 -15.53
C GLU A 92 11.98 3.76 -16.69
N LEU A 93 10.73 3.30 -16.64
CA LEU A 93 9.68 3.63 -17.59
C LEU A 93 8.47 4.16 -16.84
N HIS A 94 8.19 5.46 -17.03
CA HIS A 94 7.08 6.16 -16.42
C HIS A 94 6.07 6.55 -17.49
N LEU A 95 4.86 6.00 -17.38
CA LEU A 95 3.75 6.18 -18.33
C LEU A 95 2.48 6.69 -17.62
N SER A 96 2.66 7.33 -16.47
CA SER A 96 1.57 7.74 -15.60
C SER A 96 0.67 8.79 -16.27
N SER A 97 -0.61 8.82 -15.88
CA SER A 97 -1.58 9.81 -16.33
C SER A 97 -1.71 9.86 -17.87
N ASN A 98 -1.97 8.69 -18.47
CA ASN A 98 -2.28 8.51 -19.88
C ASN A 98 -3.68 7.86 -20.04
N GLN A 99 -3.99 7.35 -21.23
CA GLN A 99 -5.26 6.67 -21.54
C GLN A 99 -5.02 5.25 -22.07
N LEU A 100 -3.93 4.59 -21.67
CA LEU A 100 -3.57 3.27 -22.17
C LEU A 100 -4.64 2.25 -21.75
N GLU A 101 -5.27 1.58 -22.72
CA GLU A 101 -6.32 0.59 -22.47
C GLU A 101 -5.76 -0.84 -22.37
N ALA A 102 -4.66 -1.11 -23.07
CA ALA A 102 -3.98 -2.38 -23.11
C ALA A 102 -2.47 -2.21 -23.36
N LEU A 103 -1.71 -3.25 -23.00
CA LEU A 103 -0.29 -3.40 -23.34
C LEU A 103 -0.11 -4.70 -24.14
N GLU A 104 0.95 -4.75 -24.93
CA GLU A 104 1.36 -5.95 -25.67
C GLU A 104 2.26 -6.83 -24.80
N ALA A 105 2.18 -8.16 -24.94
CA ALA A 105 2.93 -9.11 -24.10
C ALA A 105 4.46 -8.98 -24.29
N GLU A 106 4.88 -8.59 -25.48
CA GLU A 106 6.29 -8.46 -25.87
C GLU A 106 6.91 -7.12 -25.49
N LEU A 107 6.11 -6.16 -24.96
CA LEU A 107 6.54 -4.78 -24.75
C LEU A 107 7.85 -4.65 -23.97
N LEU A 108 8.03 -5.47 -22.93
CA LEU A 108 9.20 -5.40 -22.04
C LEU A 108 10.39 -6.27 -22.49
N GLN A 109 10.24 -7.10 -23.52
CA GLN A 109 11.33 -7.98 -23.98
C GLN A 109 12.60 -7.23 -24.40
N PRO A 110 12.54 -6.06 -25.06
CA PRO A 110 13.74 -5.31 -25.43
C PRO A 110 14.52 -4.73 -24.24
N VAL A 111 13.90 -4.63 -23.06
CA VAL A 111 14.41 -3.92 -21.87
C VAL A 111 14.50 -4.84 -20.64
N PRO A 112 15.27 -5.93 -20.68
CA PRO A 112 15.35 -6.90 -19.57
C PRO A 112 15.95 -6.32 -18.27
N GLY A 113 16.59 -5.14 -18.35
CA GLY A 113 17.15 -4.42 -17.21
C GLY A 113 16.18 -3.46 -16.52
N LEU A 114 14.91 -3.41 -16.94
CA LEU A 114 13.92 -2.50 -16.37
C LEU A 114 13.71 -2.77 -14.88
N ARG A 115 13.80 -1.71 -14.06
CA ARG A 115 13.70 -1.72 -12.60
C ARG A 115 12.41 -1.09 -12.10
N VAL A 116 11.94 -0.05 -12.77
CA VAL A 116 10.73 0.69 -12.40
C VAL A 116 9.79 0.75 -13.60
N LEU A 117 8.54 0.35 -13.38
CA LEU A 117 7.44 0.53 -14.32
C LEU A 117 6.27 1.21 -13.60
N ASP A 118 5.96 2.44 -14.03
CA ASP A 118 4.80 3.19 -13.55
C ASP A 118 3.75 3.33 -14.64
N LEU A 119 2.57 2.74 -14.39
CA LEU A 119 1.38 2.76 -15.24
C LEU A 119 0.20 3.46 -14.56
N THR A 120 0.46 4.24 -13.51
CA THR A 120 -0.56 4.92 -12.69
C THR A 120 -1.53 5.74 -13.54
N ARG A 121 -2.82 5.76 -13.20
CA ARG A 121 -3.84 6.59 -13.88
C ARG A 121 -3.86 6.35 -15.39
N ASN A 122 -4.12 5.12 -15.78
CA ASN A 122 -4.42 4.72 -17.15
C ASN A 122 -5.81 4.05 -17.21
N ALA A 123 -6.17 3.48 -18.37
CA ALA A 123 -7.45 2.80 -18.58
C ALA A 123 -7.30 1.27 -18.66
N LEU A 124 -6.22 0.71 -18.09
CA LEU A 124 -5.88 -0.70 -18.25
C LEU A 124 -6.92 -1.60 -17.57
N ARG A 125 -7.51 -2.51 -18.35
CA ARG A 125 -8.53 -3.46 -17.84
C ARG A 125 -7.95 -4.80 -17.40
N SER A 126 -6.80 -5.13 -17.97
CA SER A 126 -6.01 -6.32 -17.69
C SER A 126 -4.59 -6.08 -18.22
N LEU A 127 -3.61 -6.84 -17.73
CA LEU A 127 -2.32 -6.96 -18.40
C LEU A 127 -2.19 -8.33 -19.08
N PRO A 128 -1.49 -8.39 -20.22
CA PRO A 128 -1.33 -9.63 -20.97
C PRO A 128 -0.48 -10.65 -20.19
N GLU A 129 -0.78 -11.92 -20.42
CA GLU A 129 0.04 -13.01 -19.90
C GLU A 129 1.43 -12.97 -20.52
N GLY A 130 2.46 -13.21 -19.71
CA GLY A 130 3.84 -13.20 -20.18
C GLY A 130 4.53 -11.85 -20.24
N LEU A 131 3.83 -10.73 -19.99
CA LEU A 131 4.41 -9.38 -19.98
C LEU A 131 5.70 -9.29 -19.15
N PHE A 132 5.73 -9.98 -18.01
CA PHE A 132 6.81 -9.92 -17.03
C PHE A 132 7.77 -11.13 -17.05
N HIS A 133 7.64 -12.06 -18.00
CA HIS A 133 8.46 -13.29 -18.03
C HIS A 133 9.96 -13.02 -18.03
N GLN A 134 10.42 -11.92 -18.65
CA GLN A 134 11.83 -11.53 -18.73
C GLN A 134 12.16 -10.32 -17.83
N ALA A 135 11.21 -9.82 -17.05
CA ALA A 135 11.38 -8.64 -16.20
C ALA A 135 11.94 -8.99 -14.81
N SER A 136 12.97 -9.86 -14.75
CA SER A 136 13.51 -10.34 -13.48
C SER A 136 14.22 -9.27 -12.66
N ALA A 137 14.60 -8.16 -13.29
CA ALA A 137 15.21 -6.99 -12.64
C ALA A 137 14.18 -5.96 -12.16
N LEU A 138 12.88 -6.17 -12.39
CA LEU A 138 11.84 -5.21 -12.00
C LEU A 138 11.69 -5.23 -10.47
N HIS A 139 11.94 -4.08 -9.85
CA HIS A 139 11.86 -3.87 -8.41
C HIS A 139 10.58 -3.15 -7.99
N THR A 140 10.10 -2.24 -8.84
CA THR A 140 8.92 -1.40 -8.56
C THR A 140 7.94 -1.53 -9.71
N LEU A 141 6.71 -1.96 -9.39
CA LEU A 141 5.60 -2.00 -10.32
C LEU A 141 4.42 -1.23 -9.73
N VAL A 142 4.03 -0.15 -10.41
CA VAL A 142 2.89 0.70 -10.02
C VAL A 142 1.83 0.59 -11.10
N VAL A 143 0.67 0.04 -10.77
CA VAL A 143 -0.50 -0.05 -11.66
C VAL A 143 -1.72 0.57 -10.99
N LYS A 144 -1.47 1.60 -10.17
CA LYS A 144 -2.45 2.34 -9.38
C LYS A 144 -3.49 3.03 -10.26
N GLU A 145 -4.71 3.17 -9.75
CA GLU A 145 -5.79 3.96 -10.38
C GLU A 145 -6.03 3.57 -11.86
N ASN A 146 -6.13 2.25 -12.11
CA ASN A 146 -6.51 1.68 -13.40
C ASN A 146 -7.89 0.99 -13.29
N GLN A 147 -8.23 0.07 -14.20
CA GLN A 147 -9.51 -0.62 -14.25
C GLN A 147 -9.35 -2.14 -14.23
N LEU A 148 -8.36 -2.64 -13.49
CA LEU A 148 -8.04 -4.08 -13.40
C LEU A 148 -9.15 -4.83 -12.66
N ARG A 149 -10.26 -5.16 -13.34
CA ARG A 149 -11.44 -5.80 -12.72
C ARG A 149 -11.23 -7.28 -12.37
N GLY A 150 -10.17 -7.91 -12.87
CA GLY A 150 -9.83 -9.29 -12.57
C GLY A 150 -8.36 -9.57 -12.84
N LEU A 151 -7.69 -10.25 -11.89
CA LEU A 151 -6.30 -10.65 -12.01
C LEU A 151 -6.21 -12.15 -12.26
N ARG A 152 -5.13 -12.58 -12.92
CA ARG A 152 -4.77 -13.99 -13.08
C ARG A 152 -3.56 -14.30 -12.22
N ALA A 153 -3.48 -15.50 -11.67
CA ALA A 153 -2.35 -15.91 -10.83
C ALA A 153 -1.00 -15.90 -11.58
N SER A 154 -1.01 -16.12 -12.91
CA SER A 154 0.21 -16.12 -13.72
C SER A 154 0.75 -14.72 -14.05
N TRP A 155 -0.01 -13.66 -13.81
CA TRP A 155 0.34 -12.33 -14.31
C TRP A 155 1.68 -11.82 -13.73
N LEU A 156 1.95 -12.04 -12.46
CA LEU A 156 3.19 -11.59 -11.80
C LEU A 156 4.36 -12.59 -11.92
N GLN A 157 4.24 -13.61 -12.77
CA GLN A 157 5.33 -14.57 -12.98
C GLN A 157 6.55 -13.91 -13.62
N GLY A 158 7.73 -14.23 -13.09
CA GLY A 158 9.02 -13.68 -13.55
C GLY A 158 9.58 -12.55 -12.68
N LEU A 159 8.72 -11.90 -11.88
CA LEU A 159 9.04 -10.74 -11.04
C LEU A 159 9.82 -11.10 -9.74
N LYS A 160 10.98 -11.75 -9.89
CA LYS A 160 11.78 -12.29 -8.77
C LYS A 160 12.39 -11.21 -7.86
N ALA A 161 12.67 -10.03 -8.40
CA ALA A 161 13.27 -8.91 -7.66
C ALA A 161 12.24 -7.88 -7.17
N LEU A 162 10.94 -8.14 -7.39
CA LEU A 162 9.90 -7.17 -7.09
C LEU A 162 9.81 -6.93 -5.58
N SER A 163 10.05 -5.68 -5.19
CA SER A 163 10.08 -5.21 -3.81
C SER A 163 8.88 -4.33 -3.50
N PHE A 164 8.36 -3.59 -4.49
CA PHE A 164 7.21 -2.71 -4.36
C PHE A 164 6.16 -3.04 -5.43
N LEU A 165 4.94 -3.34 -4.99
CA LEU A 165 3.79 -3.56 -5.85
C LEU A 165 2.61 -2.71 -5.39
N ASP A 166 2.12 -1.84 -6.26
CA ASP A 166 0.94 -1.03 -6.01
C ASP A 166 -0.15 -1.33 -7.05
N LEU A 167 -1.26 -1.88 -6.55
CA LEU A 167 -2.48 -2.22 -7.28
C LEU A 167 -3.68 -1.43 -6.74
N SER A 168 -3.45 -0.34 -6.00
CA SER A 168 -4.50 0.46 -5.38
C SER A 168 -5.41 1.13 -6.41
N GLY A 169 -6.66 1.42 -6.03
CA GLY A 169 -7.56 2.20 -6.89
C GLY A 169 -8.02 1.49 -8.18
N ASN A 170 -7.99 0.16 -8.25
CA ASN A 170 -8.36 -0.60 -9.45
C ASN A 170 -9.80 -1.13 -9.46
N GLY A 171 -10.50 -1.03 -8.33
CA GLY A 171 -11.84 -1.60 -8.17
C GLY A 171 -11.85 -3.14 -8.13
N LEU A 172 -10.75 -3.76 -7.70
CA LEU A 172 -10.62 -5.21 -7.53
C LEU A 172 -11.64 -5.74 -6.52
N ARG A 173 -12.39 -6.79 -6.90
CA ARG A 173 -13.36 -7.43 -6.00
C ARG A 173 -12.83 -8.68 -5.30
N ALA A 174 -11.86 -9.34 -5.93
CA ALA A 174 -11.20 -10.53 -5.42
C ALA A 174 -9.79 -10.63 -6.00
N LEU A 175 -8.92 -11.38 -5.30
CA LEU A 175 -7.59 -11.75 -5.78
C LEU A 175 -7.55 -13.26 -6.08
N PRO A 176 -6.89 -13.68 -7.17
CA PRO A 176 -6.73 -15.10 -7.45
C PRO A 176 -5.78 -15.73 -6.41
N PRO A 177 -6.05 -16.97 -5.96
CA PRO A 177 -5.11 -17.71 -5.13
C PRO A 177 -3.75 -17.84 -5.80
N GLY A 178 -2.68 -17.70 -5.01
CA GLY A 178 -1.30 -17.83 -5.50
C GLY A 178 -0.76 -16.63 -6.29
N LEU A 179 -1.49 -15.52 -6.40
CA LEU A 179 -1.04 -14.30 -7.08
C LEU A 179 0.38 -13.86 -6.66
N LEU A 180 0.67 -13.96 -5.35
CA LEU A 180 1.92 -13.50 -4.75
C LEU A 180 2.90 -14.64 -4.41
N ALA A 181 2.61 -15.88 -4.82
CA ALA A 181 3.32 -17.07 -4.33
C ALA A 181 4.83 -17.04 -4.58
N ASN A 182 5.27 -16.37 -5.65
CA ASN A 182 6.68 -16.31 -6.07
C ASN A 182 7.37 -14.97 -5.76
N LEU A 183 6.71 -14.05 -5.05
CA LEU A 183 7.23 -12.71 -4.79
C LEU A 183 8.00 -12.64 -3.46
N SER A 184 9.05 -13.46 -3.34
CA SER A 184 9.82 -13.60 -2.09
C SER A 184 10.58 -12.34 -1.66
N ALA A 185 10.83 -11.42 -2.60
CA ALA A 185 11.52 -10.16 -2.35
C ALA A 185 10.57 -8.99 -2.01
N LEU A 186 9.24 -9.22 -2.05
CA LEU A 186 8.25 -8.15 -1.88
C LEU A 186 8.28 -7.61 -0.45
N ARG A 187 8.45 -6.29 -0.34
CA ARG A 187 8.48 -5.54 0.92
C ARG A 187 7.24 -4.67 1.11
N THR A 188 6.73 -4.09 0.04
CA THR A 188 5.49 -3.28 0.09
C THR A 188 4.47 -3.84 -0.87
N LEU A 189 3.28 -4.11 -0.34
CA LEU A 189 2.10 -4.45 -1.11
C LEU A 189 1.01 -3.43 -0.84
N ASP A 190 0.57 -2.75 -1.90
CA ASP A 190 -0.56 -1.85 -1.86
C ASP A 190 -1.77 -2.39 -2.64
N LEU A 191 -2.84 -2.65 -1.89
CA LEU A 191 -4.15 -3.09 -2.35
C LEU A 191 -5.26 -2.14 -1.87
N GLY A 192 -4.92 -0.96 -1.37
CA GLY A 192 -5.84 0.05 -0.90
C GLY A 192 -6.83 0.52 -1.97
N ASP A 193 -7.91 1.19 -1.57
CA ASP A 193 -8.87 1.80 -2.51
C ASP A 193 -9.44 0.82 -3.55
N ASN A 194 -9.69 -0.42 -3.13
CA ASN A 194 -10.29 -1.45 -3.97
C ASN A 194 -11.69 -1.82 -3.43
N GLN A 195 -12.24 -2.94 -3.88
CA GLN A 195 -13.56 -3.44 -3.48
C GLN A 195 -13.47 -4.86 -2.93
N LEU A 196 -12.34 -5.22 -2.33
CA LEU A 196 -12.07 -6.56 -1.83
C LEU A 196 -13.00 -6.87 -0.66
N GLU A 197 -13.77 -7.96 -0.77
CA GLU A 197 -14.65 -8.43 0.30
C GLU A 197 -13.98 -9.49 1.18
N THR A 198 -13.03 -10.22 0.60
CA THR A 198 -12.23 -11.27 1.25
C THR A 198 -10.84 -11.34 0.62
N LEU A 199 -9.86 -11.87 1.37
CA LEU A 199 -8.55 -12.24 0.83
C LEU A 199 -8.44 -13.76 0.70
N PRO A 200 -7.80 -14.29 -0.36
CA PRO A 200 -7.61 -15.73 -0.52
C PRO A 200 -6.73 -16.29 0.60
N PRO A 201 -7.02 -17.50 1.12
CA PRO A 201 -6.18 -18.16 2.12
C PRO A 201 -4.74 -18.31 1.65
N GLY A 202 -3.78 -18.06 2.56
CA GLY A 202 -2.36 -18.17 2.25
C GLY A 202 -1.82 -17.14 1.24
N LEU A 203 -2.56 -16.06 0.93
CA LEU A 203 -2.12 -14.98 0.04
C LEU A 203 -0.68 -14.51 0.36
N LEU A 204 -0.36 -14.42 1.65
CA LEU A 204 0.90 -13.91 2.18
C LEU A 204 1.92 -15.01 2.49
N ARG A 205 1.77 -16.25 1.99
CA ARG A 205 2.79 -17.29 2.19
C ARG A 205 4.02 -17.16 1.27
N GLY A 206 3.89 -16.43 0.16
CA GLY A 206 4.98 -16.12 -0.76
C GLY A 206 5.88 -14.97 -0.31
N PRO A 207 5.33 -13.77 -0.04
CA PRO A 207 6.11 -12.59 0.33
C PRO A 207 6.52 -12.60 1.80
N LEU A 208 7.53 -13.39 2.18
CA LEU A 208 8.00 -13.51 3.57
C LEU A 208 8.84 -12.31 4.05
N ALA A 209 9.24 -11.43 3.14
CA ALA A 209 9.97 -10.20 3.43
C ALA A 209 9.07 -8.95 3.51
N LEU A 210 7.74 -9.14 3.62
CA LEU A 210 6.80 -8.02 3.61
C LEU A 210 6.99 -7.14 4.85
N GLU A 211 7.14 -5.85 4.62
CA GLU A 211 7.33 -4.80 5.63
C GLU A 211 6.09 -3.91 5.73
N ARG A 212 5.37 -3.69 4.62
CA ARG A 212 4.19 -2.81 4.57
C ARG A 212 3.05 -3.43 3.78
N LEU A 213 1.87 -3.45 4.40
CA LEU A 213 0.65 -3.97 3.80
C LEU A 213 -0.47 -2.94 3.90
N HIS A 214 -0.91 -2.46 2.74
CA HIS A 214 -2.03 -1.55 2.59
C HIS A 214 -3.26 -2.32 2.10
N LEU A 215 -4.31 -2.30 2.92
CA LEU A 215 -5.61 -2.93 2.67
C LEU A 215 -6.77 -1.98 3.00
N GLU A 216 -6.48 -0.72 3.30
CA GLU A 216 -7.44 0.32 3.62
C GLU A 216 -8.45 0.55 2.50
N ARG A 217 -9.59 1.15 2.84
CA ARG A 217 -10.61 1.60 1.88
C ARG A 217 -11.08 0.48 0.95
N ASN A 218 -11.28 -0.72 1.54
CA ASN A 218 -11.83 -1.90 0.89
C ASN A 218 -13.21 -2.26 1.50
N ARG A 219 -13.66 -3.51 1.36
CA ARG A 219 -14.93 -4.00 1.90
C ARG A 219 -14.75 -5.26 2.74
N LEU A 220 -13.55 -5.46 3.29
CA LEU A 220 -13.18 -6.66 4.03
C LEU A 220 -14.06 -6.78 5.27
N ARG A 221 -14.68 -7.95 5.45
CA ARG A 221 -15.56 -8.24 6.61
C ARG A 221 -14.87 -9.05 7.69
N ALA A 222 -13.89 -9.84 7.30
CA ALA A 222 -13.08 -10.69 8.16
C ALA A 222 -11.70 -10.90 7.52
N LEU A 223 -10.74 -11.29 8.32
CA LEU A 223 -9.42 -11.75 7.90
C LEU A 223 -9.27 -13.21 8.35
N ALA A 224 -8.65 -14.05 7.51
CA ALA A 224 -8.35 -15.42 7.90
C ALA A 224 -7.32 -15.43 9.04
N GLU A 225 -7.50 -16.33 10.00
CA GLU A 225 -6.64 -16.47 11.18
C GLU A 225 -5.15 -16.60 10.81
N ASP A 226 -4.85 -17.35 9.76
CA ASP A 226 -3.48 -17.66 9.32
C ASP A 226 -2.89 -16.64 8.34
N LEU A 227 -3.62 -15.57 8.00
CA LEU A 227 -3.21 -14.61 6.96
C LEU A 227 -1.86 -13.95 7.30
N LEU A 228 -1.68 -13.51 8.55
CA LEU A 228 -0.55 -12.71 9.00
C LEU A 228 0.51 -13.53 9.76
N TRP A 229 0.26 -14.80 10.06
CA TRP A 229 1.24 -15.68 10.72
C TRP A 229 2.60 -15.76 10.01
N PRO A 230 2.68 -15.79 8.66
CA PRO A 230 3.96 -15.89 7.96
C PRO A 230 4.78 -14.59 7.93
N GLN A 231 4.39 -13.53 8.64
CA GLN A 231 4.87 -12.16 8.42
C GLN A 231 5.65 -11.55 9.60
N PRO A 232 6.84 -12.09 9.94
CA PRO A 232 7.64 -11.58 11.06
C PRO A 232 8.28 -10.22 10.78
N SER A 233 8.44 -9.86 9.50
CA SER A 233 9.08 -8.61 9.06
C SER A 233 8.11 -7.43 8.94
N LEU A 234 6.79 -7.66 9.11
CA LEU A 234 5.78 -6.64 8.87
C LEU A 234 5.90 -5.52 9.91
N ARG A 235 6.02 -4.29 9.41
CA ARG A 235 6.17 -3.05 10.19
C ARG A 235 4.90 -2.20 10.15
N SER A 236 4.22 -2.14 9.01
CA SER A 236 3.00 -1.32 8.88
C SER A 236 1.85 -2.12 8.30
N LEU A 237 0.71 -2.05 8.98
CA LEU A 237 -0.54 -2.69 8.57
C LEU A 237 -1.67 -1.67 8.59
N PHE A 238 -2.20 -1.37 7.41
CA PHE A 238 -3.31 -0.44 7.20
C PHE A 238 -4.56 -1.21 6.81
N LEU A 239 -5.59 -1.14 7.66
CA LEU A 239 -6.87 -1.84 7.51
C LEU A 239 -8.06 -0.89 7.69
N GLN A 240 -7.81 0.42 7.80
CA GLN A 240 -8.85 1.42 8.02
C GLN A 240 -9.85 1.53 6.87
N GLU A 241 -11.04 2.03 7.17
CA GLU A 241 -12.12 2.18 6.19
C GLU A 241 -12.50 0.84 5.51
N ASN A 242 -12.60 -0.22 6.31
CA ASN A 242 -13.13 -1.52 5.89
C ASN A 242 -14.47 -1.80 6.60
N ARG A 243 -14.89 -3.07 6.65
CA ARG A 243 -16.13 -3.52 7.29
C ARG A 243 -15.86 -4.66 8.28
N LEU A 244 -14.66 -4.67 8.88
CA LEU A 244 -14.25 -5.72 9.81
C LEU A 244 -15.16 -5.70 11.02
N ALA A 245 -15.90 -6.79 11.25
CA ALA A 245 -16.82 -6.91 12.39
C ALA A 245 -16.22 -7.73 13.53
N SER A 246 -15.26 -8.61 13.22
CA SER A 246 -14.54 -9.44 14.16
C SER A 246 -13.12 -9.73 13.64
N LEU A 247 -12.23 -10.04 14.57
CA LEU A 247 -10.87 -10.52 14.31
C LEU A 247 -10.68 -11.84 15.05
N GLU A 248 -9.84 -12.72 14.53
CA GLU A 248 -9.50 -13.99 15.18
C GLU A 248 -8.40 -13.78 16.23
N ALA A 249 -8.46 -14.51 17.36
CA ALA A 249 -7.59 -14.27 18.51
C ALA A 249 -6.09 -14.39 18.18
N GLY A 250 -5.72 -15.29 17.28
CA GLY A 250 -4.33 -15.53 16.88
C GLY A 250 -3.84 -14.63 15.74
N LEU A 251 -4.64 -13.70 15.22
CA LEU A 251 -4.33 -12.98 13.97
C LEU A 251 -2.98 -12.23 14.02
N PHE A 252 -2.63 -11.64 15.17
CA PHE A 252 -1.39 -10.85 15.32
C PHE A 252 -0.20 -11.64 15.88
N GLN A 253 -0.33 -12.95 16.10
CA GLN A 253 0.70 -13.78 16.73
C GLN A 253 2.06 -13.75 16.00
N GLY A 254 2.04 -13.59 14.67
CA GLY A 254 3.23 -13.53 13.83
C GLY A 254 3.92 -12.15 13.79
N LEU A 255 3.27 -11.09 14.29
CA LEU A 255 3.68 -9.70 14.09
C LEU A 255 4.65 -9.21 15.17
N GLN A 256 5.88 -9.71 15.15
CA GLN A 256 6.88 -9.43 16.20
C GLN A 256 7.52 -8.03 16.10
N GLY A 257 7.37 -7.37 14.95
CA GLY A 257 8.05 -6.11 14.65
C GLY A 257 7.12 -4.96 14.26
N LEU A 258 5.81 -5.08 14.47
CA LEU A 258 4.84 -4.09 13.99
C LEU A 258 5.01 -2.73 14.67
N ASP A 259 5.13 -1.69 13.87
CA ASP A 259 5.36 -0.30 14.27
C ASP A 259 4.13 0.59 14.05
N MET A 260 3.31 0.25 13.05
CA MET A 260 2.11 0.99 12.66
C MET A 260 0.94 0.03 12.46
N LEU A 261 -0.17 0.28 13.17
CA LEU A 261 -1.44 -0.45 12.99
C LEU A 261 -2.61 0.51 12.90
N ASP A 262 -3.32 0.52 11.78
CA ASP A 262 -4.55 1.29 11.66
C ASP A 262 -5.75 0.36 11.39
N LEU A 263 -6.67 0.31 12.35
CA LEU A 263 -7.95 -0.40 12.31
C LEU A 263 -9.15 0.56 12.40
N SER A 264 -8.90 1.87 12.27
CA SER A 264 -9.94 2.88 12.39
C SER A 264 -11.04 2.71 11.33
N ASN A 265 -12.21 3.29 11.57
CA ASN A 265 -13.32 3.25 10.60
C ASN A 265 -13.68 1.82 10.14
N ASN A 266 -13.91 0.93 11.10
CA ASN A 266 -14.38 -0.44 10.87
C ASN A 266 -15.69 -0.69 11.64
N SER A 267 -16.09 -1.95 11.81
CA SER A 267 -17.32 -2.36 12.51
C SER A 267 -17.02 -3.20 13.75
N LEU A 268 -15.85 -3.02 14.37
CA LEU A 268 -15.42 -3.78 15.53
C LEU A 268 -16.17 -3.31 16.78
N SER A 269 -16.90 -4.23 17.42
CA SER A 269 -17.54 -3.97 18.73
C SER A 269 -16.73 -4.52 19.90
N SER A 270 -15.84 -5.48 19.65
CA SER A 270 -15.00 -6.13 20.65
C SER A 270 -13.75 -6.70 20.02
N LEU A 271 -12.72 -6.97 20.84
CA LEU A 271 -11.53 -7.71 20.43
C LEU A 271 -11.43 -9.02 21.22
N PRO A 272 -10.97 -10.13 20.60
CA PRO A 272 -10.67 -11.35 21.33
C PRO A 272 -9.59 -11.14 22.40
N ARG A 273 -9.67 -11.98 23.43
CA ARG A 273 -8.68 -12.03 24.49
C ARG A 273 -7.27 -12.27 23.92
N GLY A 274 -6.29 -11.47 24.35
CA GLY A 274 -4.89 -11.65 23.96
C GLY A 274 -4.54 -11.24 22.52
N LEU A 275 -5.48 -10.75 21.71
CA LEU A 275 -5.21 -10.34 20.33
C LEU A 275 -4.05 -9.34 20.23
N CYS A 276 -4.03 -8.33 21.08
CA CYS A 276 -3.00 -7.28 21.10
C CYS A 276 -1.75 -7.66 21.90
N ALA A 277 -1.72 -8.82 22.57
CA ALA A 277 -0.59 -9.20 23.42
C ALA A 277 0.78 -9.24 22.70
N PRO A 278 0.87 -9.58 21.39
CA PRO A 278 2.13 -9.50 20.64
C PRO A 278 2.57 -8.09 20.26
N LEU A 279 1.70 -7.08 20.41
CA LEU A 279 1.91 -5.72 19.88
C LEU A 279 2.31 -4.75 20.99
N GLY A 280 3.31 -3.89 20.73
CA GLY A 280 3.72 -2.84 21.67
C GLY A 280 4.15 -3.38 23.04
N ARG A 281 3.94 -2.61 24.10
CA ARG A 281 4.24 -3.01 25.49
C ARG A 281 3.15 -3.91 26.06
N PRO A 282 3.48 -4.92 26.91
CA PRO A 282 4.82 -5.28 27.40
C PRO A 282 5.58 -6.26 26.49
N ALA A 283 5.16 -6.45 25.23
CA ALA A 283 5.87 -7.30 24.30
C ALA A 283 7.27 -6.73 23.96
N VAL A 284 8.02 -7.50 23.18
CA VAL A 284 9.49 -7.41 23.01
C VAL A 284 10.01 -6.00 22.68
N ARG A 285 9.20 -5.13 22.03
CA ARG A 285 9.55 -3.76 21.67
C ARG A 285 8.33 -2.82 21.70
N ASP A 286 8.58 -1.56 22.06
CA ASP A 286 7.62 -0.45 21.85
C ASP A 286 7.38 -0.22 20.35
N MET A 287 6.18 0.23 19.97
CA MET A 287 5.89 0.57 18.57
C MET A 287 6.65 1.85 18.17
N GLU A 288 7.27 1.92 17.00
CA GLU A 288 7.95 3.13 16.55
C GLU A 288 6.94 4.24 16.21
N ASP A 289 5.90 3.94 15.42
CA ASP A 289 4.94 4.92 14.94
C ASP A 289 3.72 5.02 15.87
N GLY A 290 2.84 4.03 15.82
CA GLY A 290 1.67 3.98 16.69
C GLY A 290 0.48 3.21 16.15
N PHE A 291 -0.69 3.48 16.70
CA PHE A 291 -1.91 2.78 16.32
C PHE A 291 -3.17 3.65 16.36
N ASP A 292 -4.17 3.23 15.60
CA ASP A 292 -5.50 3.82 15.61
C ASP A 292 -6.61 2.75 15.61
N PHE A 293 -7.53 2.88 16.57
CA PHE A 293 -8.73 2.04 16.76
C PHE A 293 -10.03 2.89 16.76
N SER A 294 -9.91 4.17 16.40
CA SER A 294 -11.01 5.12 16.43
C SER A 294 -12.14 4.74 15.47
N HIS A 295 -13.30 5.36 15.66
CA HIS A 295 -14.43 5.18 14.74
C HIS A 295 -14.86 3.72 14.55
N ASN A 296 -14.88 2.96 15.64
CA ASN A 296 -15.42 1.61 15.71
C ASN A 296 -16.56 1.57 16.75
N PRO A 297 -17.60 0.73 16.57
CA PRO A 297 -18.75 0.68 17.46
C PRO A 297 -18.46 -0.11 18.75
N TRP A 298 -17.46 0.32 19.53
CA TRP A 298 -17.01 -0.39 20.73
C TRP A 298 -18.13 -0.61 21.76
N LEU A 299 -18.37 -1.87 22.11
CA LEU A 299 -19.21 -2.29 23.22
C LEU A 299 -18.35 -2.32 24.49
N CYS A 300 -18.36 -1.20 25.20
CA CYS A 300 -17.57 -0.99 26.40
C CYS A 300 -18.11 -1.79 27.59
N GLY A 301 -17.23 -2.57 28.19
CA GLY A 301 -17.61 -3.52 29.22
C GLY A 301 -16.46 -4.50 29.52
N PRO A 302 -16.77 -5.58 30.24
CA PRO A 302 -15.77 -6.57 30.71
C PRO A 302 -15.08 -7.31 29.58
N ASN A 303 -15.76 -7.46 28.44
CA ASN A 303 -15.25 -8.05 27.21
C ASN A 303 -14.04 -7.28 26.63
N LEU A 304 -13.84 -6.02 27.00
CA LEU A 304 -12.70 -5.20 26.57
C LEU A 304 -11.59 -5.11 27.62
N HIS A 305 -11.65 -5.87 28.73
CA HIS A 305 -10.69 -5.75 29.83
C HIS A 305 -9.22 -5.82 29.39
N ASP A 306 -8.84 -6.86 28.64
CA ASP A 306 -7.46 -7.02 28.14
C ASP A 306 -7.07 -5.88 27.19
N PHE A 307 -8.02 -5.39 26.39
CA PHE A 307 -7.79 -4.25 25.50
C PHE A 307 -7.61 -2.95 26.27
N TYR A 308 -8.35 -2.73 27.37
CA TYR A 308 -8.17 -1.58 28.24
C TYR A 308 -6.78 -1.54 28.87
N LEU A 309 -6.31 -2.68 29.40
CA LEU A 309 -4.96 -2.77 29.96
C LEU A 309 -3.91 -2.44 28.90
N TRP A 310 -4.04 -3.04 27.71
CA TRP A 310 -3.13 -2.76 26.59
C TRP A 310 -3.15 -1.30 26.15
N LEU A 311 -4.33 -0.67 26.08
CA LEU A 311 -4.46 0.75 25.75
C LEU A 311 -3.77 1.64 26.79
N LEU A 312 -3.88 1.34 28.08
CA LEU A 312 -3.24 2.14 29.14
C LEU A 312 -1.71 2.06 29.06
N ASP A 313 -1.15 0.90 28.73
CA ASP A 313 0.29 0.68 28.57
C ASP A 313 0.87 1.32 27.31
N ASN A 314 0.05 1.46 26.26
CA ASN A 314 0.47 1.94 24.94
C ASN A 314 -0.13 3.30 24.56
N GLN A 315 -0.79 3.97 25.50
CA GLN A 315 -1.56 5.19 25.23
C GLN A 315 -0.73 6.30 24.54
N HIS A 316 0.58 6.39 24.78
CA HIS A 316 1.48 7.41 24.19
C HIS A 316 1.67 7.25 22.68
N LYS A 317 1.28 6.10 22.11
CA LYS A 317 1.37 5.75 20.70
C LYS A 317 0.04 5.81 19.96
N MET A 318 -1.00 6.30 20.61
CA MET A 318 -2.35 6.33 20.07
C MET A 318 -2.61 7.65 19.32
N PHE A 319 -2.94 7.58 18.02
CA PHE A 319 -3.16 8.78 17.19
C PHE A 319 -4.46 9.50 17.53
N SER A 320 -5.59 8.78 17.49
CA SER A 320 -6.94 9.34 17.64
C SER A 320 -7.53 9.00 19.01
N ARG A 321 -6.82 9.42 20.07
CA ARG A 321 -7.18 9.18 21.49
C ARG A 321 -8.62 9.57 21.81
N GLU A 322 -9.00 10.77 21.37
CA GLU A 322 -10.32 11.33 21.63
C GLU A 322 -11.40 10.67 20.79
N ASP A 323 -11.10 10.14 19.61
CA ASP A 323 -12.13 9.58 18.73
C ASP A 323 -12.33 8.07 18.90
N THR A 324 -11.53 7.46 19.78
CA THR A 324 -11.71 6.07 20.22
C THR A 324 -12.69 6.06 21.40
N ARG A 325 -13.99 6.03 21.07
CA ARG A 325 -15.09 6.19 22.04
C ARG A 325 -15.99 4.95 22.10
N CYS A 326 -16.63 4.76 23.24
CA CYS A 326 -17.67 3.75 23.41
C CYS A 326 -18.88 4.09 22.55
N ALA A 327 -19.40 3.12 21.79
CA ALA A 327 -20.69 3.24 21.13
C ALA A 327 -21.83 2.70 22.00
N GLN A 328 -21.53 1.69 22.82
CA GLN A 328 -22.45 1.05 23.75
C GLN A 328 -21.72 0.67 25.05
N PRO A 329 -22.45 0.40 26.15
CA PRO A 329 -23.87 0.66 26.37
C PRO A 329 -24.18 2.17 26.46
N GLU A 330 -25.46 2.56 26.44
CA GLU A 330 -25.87 3.97 26.42
C GLU A 330 -25.30 4.80 27.58
N ALA A 331 -25.08 4.18 28.75
CA ALA A 331 -24.46 4.82 29.92
C ALA A 331 -22.99 5.26 29.71
N LEU A 332 -22.28 4.61 28.78
CA LEU A 332 -20.89 4.90 28.45
C LEU A 332 -20.72 5.52 27.05
N LYS A 333 -21.80 5.63 26.29
CA LYS A 333 -21.76 6.10 24.90
C LYS A 333 -21.12 7.47 24.77
N GLY A 334 -20.20 7.60 23.82
CA GLY A 334 -19.42 8.81 23.57
C GLY A 334 -18.25 9.02 24.54
N LYS A 335 -18.12 8.23 25.61
CA LYS A 335 -16.95 8.33 26.49
C LYS A 335 -15.69 7.75 25.82
N PRO A 336 -14.53 8.41 25.93
CA PRO A 336 -13.26 7.85 25.44
C PRO A 336 -12.93 6.51 26.12
N LEU A 337 -12.42 5.55 25.36
CA LEU A 337 -12.04 4.23 25.90
C LEU A 337 -10.95 4.35 26.97
N LEU A 338 -10.00 5.28 26.83
CA LEU A 338 -8.96 5.52 27.83
C LEU A 338 -9.53 6.04 29.16
N GLU A 339 -10.56 6.88 29.13
CA GLU A 339 -11.26 7.35 30.33
C GLU A 339 -11.99 6.19 31.02
N VAL A 340 -12.69 5.36 30.24
CA VAL A 340 -13.37 4.16 30.76
C VAL A 340 -12.35 3.17 31.33
N ALA A 341 -11.24 2.93 30.64
CA ALA A 341 -10.15 2.09 31.10
C ALA A 341 -9.52 2.58 32.41
N SER A 342 -9.41 3.90 32.58
CA SER A 342 -8.84 4.52 33.80
C SER A 342 -9.84 4.59 34.97
N SER A 343 -11.14 4.65 34.67
CA SER A 343 -12.24 4.82 35.65
C SER A 343 -12.90 3.51 36.06
N GLN A 344 -12.82 2.45 35.25
CA GLN A 344 -12.96 1.09 35.73
C GLN A 344 -11.82 0.85 36.71
N GLY A 345 -12.11 1.10 37.99
CA GLY A 345 -11.16 1.18 39.09
C GLY A 345 -10.09 0.10 39.00
N GLY A 346 -8.83 0.52 39.01
CA GLY A 346 -7.73 -0.43 39.09
C GLY A 346 -7.96 -1.34 40.29
N LEU A 347 -8.12 -2.65 40.06
CA LEU A 347 -7.97 -3.70 41.08
C LEU A 347 -8.81 -3.61 42.38
N GLU A 348 -9.60 -2.57 42.60
CA GLU A 348 -10.37 -2.34 43.82
C GLU A 348 -11.73 -1.75 43.45
N LEU A 349 -12.71 -2.63 43.30
CA LEU A 349 -14.13 -2.47 43.65
C LEU A 349 -14.92 -3.63 43.01
N GLY A 350 -14.77 -4.80 43.63
CA GLY A 350 -15.63 -5.99 43.57
C GLY A 350 -16.76 -6.05 42.54
N TRP A 351 -16.44 -6.51 41.33
CA TRP A 351 -17.38 -7.29 40.54
C TRP A 351 -16.93 -8.75 40.63
N ALA A 352 -17.68 -9.55 41.38
CA ALA A 352 -17.58 -11.00 41.31
C ALA A 352 -18.04 -11.42 39.91
N TRP A 353 -17.08 -11.75 39.05
CA TRP A 353 -17.35 -12.58 37.87
C TRP A 353 -17.58 -14.00 38.42
N GLU A 354 -18.82 -14.32 38.78
CA GLU A 354 -19.20 -15.68 39.10
C GLU A 354 -18.87 -16.58 37.90
N ASN A 355 -18.03 -17.60 38.16
CA ASN A 355 -17.74 -18.68 37.23
C ASN A 355 -19.06 -19.35 36.78
N PRO A 356 -19.22 -19.67 35.48
CA PRO A 356 -20.21 -20.68 35.12
C PRO A 356 -19.68 -22.05 35.57
N MET A 357 -20.31 -22.60 36.62
CA MET A 357 -20.44 -24.06 36.79
C MET A 357 -21.54 -24.56 35.86
#